data_AF-A0A1E5CL88-F1
#
_entry.id   AF-A0A1E5CL88-F1
#
_cell.length_a   1.000
_cell.length_b   1.000
_cell.length_c   1.000
_cell.angle_alpha   90.00
_cell.angle_beta   90.00
_cell.angle_gamma   90.00
#
_symmetry.space_group_name_H-M   'P 1'
#
loop_
_entity.id
_entity.type
_entity.pdbx_description
1 polymer ?
#
loop_
_entity_poly.entity_id
_entity_poly.type
_entity_poly.pdbx_seq_one_letter_code
_entity_poly.pdbx_strand_id
1 'polypeptide(L)'
;MHHRKMNSNYIFRKFKCGLSKEETAFLCFKTVRTVTEWDKGKPIPPECKRLMRMQKCRELGYTEEWELFQMHGNELKLPTGQCISPQEILMGAALVEIRSSLEVKTSTKLLKLARAIAKLKNR
;
A
#
# COMPACT_ATOMS: atom_id res chain seq x y z
N MET A 1 -23.94 5.28 34.01
CA MET A 1 -23.40 5.47 32.64
C MET A 1 -23.53 4.15 31.90
N HIS A 2 -24.29 4.09 30.81
CA HIS A 2 -24.48 2.86 30.04
C HIS A 2 -23.18 2.55 29.29
N HIS A 3 -22.31 1.70 29.85
CA HIS A 3 -21.13 1.22 29.15
C HIS A 3 -21.61 0.38 27.96
N ARG A 4 -21.68 1.00 26.77
CA ARG A 4 -21.91 0.28 25.53
C ARG A 4 -20.75 -0.71 25.41
N LYS A 5 -20.99 -2.00 25.64
CA LYS A 5 -19.98 -3.06 25.48
C LYS A 5 -19.31 -2.84 24.12
N MET A 6 -18.09 -2.30 24.12
CA MET A 6 -17.37 -2.01 22.89
C MET A 6 -16.95 -3.35 22.30
N ASN A 7 -17.76 -3.83 21.36
CA ASN A 7 -17.48 -5.08 20.69
C ASN A 7 -16.26 -4.92 19.78
N SER A 8 -15.40 -5.94 19.73
CA SER A 8 -14.25 -6.00 18.82
C SER A 8 -14.65 -5.68 17.37
N ASN A 9 -15.83 -6.12 16.93
CA ASN A 9 -16.35 -5.82 15.59
C ASN A 9 -16.72 -4.34 15.38
N TYR A 10 -17.32 -3.70 16.40
CA TYR A 10 -17.60 -2.27 16.37
C TYR A 10 -16.29 -1.46 16.32
N ILE A 11 -15.30 -1.84 17.14
CA ILE A 11 -13.96 -1.25 17.12
C ILE A 11 -13.33 -1.42 15.73
N PHE A 12 -13.40 -2.64 15.19
CA PHE A 12 -12.87 -2.96 13.87
C PHE A 12 -13.53 -2.09 12.79
N ARG A 13 -14.85 -2.07 12.66
CA ARG A 13 -15.52 -1.32 11.60
C ARG A 13 -15.33 0.19 11.75
N LYS A 14 -15.57 0.73 12.96
CA LYS A 14 -15.63 2.18 13.19
C LYS A 14 -14.26 2.83 13.38
N PHE A 15 -13.33 2.16 14.07
CA PHE A 15 -12.03 2.76 14.42
C PHE A 15 -10.88 2.19 13.59
N LYS A 16 -10.86 0.88 13.30
CA LYS A 16 -9.84 0.33 12.40
C LYS A 16 -10.18 0.65 10.93
N CYS A 17 -11.37 0.28 10.47
CA CYS A 17 -11.78 0.50 9.08
C CYS A 17 -12.41 1.87 8.85
N GLY A 18 -12.75 2.66 9.87
CA GLY A 18 -13.29 4.01 9.67
C GLY A 18 -14.52 4.07 8.75
N LEU A 19 -15.34 3.01 8.71
CA LEU A 19 -16.53 2.91 7.87
C LEU A 19 -17.79 3.23 8.68
N SER A 20 -18.79 3.83 8.04
CA SER A 20 -20.17 3.90 8.55
C SER A 20 -20.87 2.54 8.43
N LYS A 21 -22.08 2.39 9.00
CA LYS A 21 -22.80 1.12 8.88
C LYS A 21 -23.35 0.94 7.47
N GLU A 22 -23.74 2.05 6.87
CA GLU A 22 -24.29 2.16 5.53
C GLU A 22 -23.22 1.86 4.47
N GLU A 23 -22.03 2.45 4.61
CA GLU A 23 -20.88 2.16 3.76
C GLU A 23 -20.48 0.69 3.85
N THR A 24 -20.45 0.14 5.07
CA THR A 24 -20.11 -1.27 5.30
C THR A 24 -21.16 -2.21 4.69
N ALA A 25 -22.45 -1.85 4.81
CA ALA A 25 -23.56 -2.63 4.27
C ALA A 25 -23.48 -2.67 2.74
N PHE A 26 -23.24 -1.51 2.11
CA PHE A 26 -23.04 -1.40 0.67
C PHE A 26 -21.82 -2.21 0.21
N LEU A 27 -20.67 -2.02 0.85
CA LEU A 27 -19.41 -2.69 0.51
C LEU A 27 -19.50 -4.22 0.61
N CYS A 28 -20.20 -4.72 1.64
CA CYS A 28 -20.30 -6.17 1.89
C CYS A 28 -21.52 -6.82 1.23
N PHE A 29 -22.30 -6.06 0.45
CA PHE A 29 -23.58 -6.52 -0.13
C PHE A 29 -24.52 -7.11 0.93
N LYS A 30 -24.63 -6.46 2.11
CA LYS A 30 -25.49 -6.87 3.23
C LYS A 30 -26.42 -5.73 3.64
N THR A 31 -27.39 -6.03 4.51
CA THR A 31 -28.28 -5.01 5.07
C THR A 31 -27.63 -4.29 6.25
N VAL A 32 -28.05 -3.03 6.50
CA VAL A 32 -27.63 -2.25 7.68
C VAL A 32 -27.99 -2.97 9.00
N ARG A 33 -29.06 -3.78 9.00
CA ARG A 33 -29.42 -4.64 10.13
C ARG A 33 -28.34 -5.68 10.39
N THR A 34 -27.89 -6.40 9.36
CA THR A 34 -26.80 -7.40 9.46
C THR A 34 -25.52 -6.76 10.02
N VAL A 35 -25.13 -5.58 9.52
CA VAL A 35 -23.96 -4.84 10.03
C VAL A 35 -24.14 -4.41 11.49
N THR A 36 -25.36 -4.01 11.87
CA THR A 36 -25.66 -3.66 13.27
C THR A 36 -25.57 -4.88 14.19
N GLU A 37 -25.91 -6.07 13.72
CA GLU A 37 -25.72 -7.31 14.48
C GLU A 37 -24.26 -7.70 14.61
N TRP A 38 -23.44 -7.45 13.57
CA TRP A 38 -22.00 -7.62 13.66
C TRP A 38 -21.38 -6.73 14.74
N ASP A 39 -21.78 -5.44 14.78
CA ASP A 39 -21.38 -4.50 15.83
C ASP A 39 -21.81 -4.95 17.23
N LYS A 40 -22.92 -5.71 17.34
CA LYS A 40 -23.38 -6.31 18.61
C LYS A 40 -22.60 -7.56 19.00
N GLY A 41 -21.85 -8.17 18.07
CA GLY A 41 -20.96 -9.30 18.33
C GLY A 41 -21.17 -10.53 17.49
N LYS A 42 -22.12 -10.52 16.54
CA LYS A 42 -22.18 -11.60 15.55
C LYS A 42 -20.89 -11.60 14.72
N PRO A 43 -20.36 -12.78 14.35
CA PRO A 43 -19.14 -12.85 13.55
C PRO A 43 -19.35 -12.17 12.19
N ILE A 44 -18.37 -11.35 11.80
CA ILE A 44 -18.29 -10.79 10.44
C ILE A 44 -17.64 -11.86 9.55
N PRO A 45 -18.24 -12.22 8.41
CA PRO A 45 -17.63 -13.13 7.44
C PRO A 45 -16.21 -12.67 7.04
N PRO A 46 -15.25 -13.60 6.85
CA PRO A 46 -13.87 -13.25 6.53
C PRO A 46 -13.75 -12.41 5.24
N GLU A 47 -14.59 -12.67 4.24
CA GLU A 47 -14.67 -11.93 2.98
C GLU A 47 -15.08 -10.48 3.24
N CYS A 48 -16.07 -10.26 4.10
CA CYS A 48 -16.53 -8.93 4.48
C CYS A 48 -15.45 -8.17 5.27
N LYS A 49 -14.75 -8.85 6.21
CA LYS A 49 -13.60 -8.25 6.90
C LYS A 49 -12.47 -7.88 5.96
N ARG A 50 -12.27 -8.64 4.88
CA ARG A 50 -11.26 -8.36 3.86
C ARG A 50 -11.66 -7.14 3.03
N LEU A 51 -12.88 -7.10 2.51
CA LEU A 51 -13.41 -5.95 1.78
C LEU A 51 -13.31 -4.66 2.61
N MET A 52 -13.67 -4.71 3.89
CA MET A 52 -13.54 -3.55 4.80
C MET A 52 -12.10 -3.07 4.99
N ARG A 53 -11.10 -3.96 4.90
CA ARG A 53 -9.67 -3.59 4.95
C ARG A 53 -9.19 -3.01 3.63
N MET A 54 -9.58 -3.63 2.51
CA MET A 54 -9.26 -3.17 1.16
C MET A 54 -9.83 -1.77 0.87
N GLN A 55 -11.05 -1.47 1.30
CA GLN A 55 -11.69 -0.16 1.07
C GLN A 55 -10.93 1.02 1.73
N LYS A 56 -10.16 0.76 2.79
CA LYS A 56 -9.26 1.76 3.39
C LYS A 56 -7.81 1.58 2.98
N CYS A 57 -7.57 0.88 1.87
CA CYS A 57 -6.25 0.59 1.31
C CYS A 57 -5.29 -0.09 2.30
N ARG A 58 -5.78 -0.73 3.38
CA ARG A 58 -4.89 -1.37 4.37
C ARG A 58 -4.21 -2.63 3.84
N GLU A 59 -4.76 -3.21 2.78
CA GLU A 59 -4.19 -4.34 2.05
C GLU A 59 -3.86 -3.88 0.62
N LEU A 60 -2.64 -4.18 0.14
CA LEU A 60 -2.14 -3.75 -1.17
C LEU A 60 -2.25 -4.83 -2.25
N GLY A 61 -2.16 -6.10 -1.86
CA GLY A 61 -2.23 -7.23 -2.75
C GLY A 61 -2.76 -8.47 -2.03
N TYR A 62 -3.15 -9.48 -2.80
CA TYR A 62 -3.67 -10.75 -2.27
C TYR A 62 -2.63 -11.86 -2.22
N THR A 63 -1.44 -11.65 -2.79
CA THR A 63 -0.34 -12.62 -2.83
C THR A 63 0.58 -12.46 -1.63
N GLU A 64 1.34 -13.50 -1.33
CA GLU A 64 2.31 -13.54 -0.21
C GLU A 64 3.40 -12.47 -0.35
N GLU A 65 3.73 -12.05 -1.57
CA GLU A 65 4.70 -10.97 -1.85
C GLU A 65 4.30 -9.62 -1.24
N TRP A 66 2.99 -9.39 -1.07
CA TRP A 66 2.45 -8.18 -0.45
C TRP A 66 2.13 -8.37 1.03
N GLU A 67 2.46 -9.53 1.61
CA GLU A 67 2.26 -9.78 3.02
C GLU A 67 3.08 -8.78 3.86
N LEU A 68 2.47 -8.28 4.94
CA LEU A 68 3.04 -7.25 5.83
C LEU A 68 3.19 -5.84 5.22
N PHE A 69 3.04 -5.67 3.90
CA PHE A 69 2.90 -4.33 3.32
C PHE A 69 1.52 -3.76 3.66
N GLN A 70 1.48 -2.51 4.11
CA GLN A 70 0.25 -1.84 4.54
C GLN A 70 0.26 -0.37 4.15
N MET A 71 -0.89 0.22 3.80
CA MET A 71 -0.97 1.68 3.75
C MET A 71 -1.14 2.24 5.16
N HIS A 72 -0.30 3.22 5.50
CA HIS A 72 -0.40 4.00 6.72
C HIS A 72 -0.62 5.48 6.35
N GLY A 73 -1.89 5.91 6.36
CA GLY A 73 -2.26 7.23 5.84
C GLY A 73 -1.97 7.32 4.35
N ASN A 74 -1.08 8.24 3.95
CA ASN A 74 -0.65 8.44 2.56
C ASN A 74 0.69 7.77 2.24
N GLU A 75 1.24 6.98 3.16
CA GLU A 75 2.55 6.35 3.03
C GLU A 75 2.41 4.83 2.96
N LEU A 76 3.33 4.20 2.23
CA LEU A 76 3.47 2.76 2.14
C LEU A 76 4.34 2.25 3.30
N LYS A 77 3.76 1.50 4.22
CA LYS A 77 4.49 0.82 5.29
C LYS A 77 5.06 -0.49 4.77
N LEU A 78 6.39 -0.61 4.82
CA LEU A 78 7.15 -1.81 4.48
C LEU A 78 7.08 -2.87 5.59
N PRO A 79 7.42 -4.14 5.29
CA PRO A 79 7.57 -5.21 6.29
C PRO A 79 8.60 -4.88 7.38
N THR A 80 9.60 -4.04 7.08
CA THR A 80 10.59 -3.53 8.03
C THR A 80 10.00 -2.55 9.05
N GLY A 81 8.76 -2.12 8.86
CA GLY A 81 8.09 -1.12 9.68
C GLY A 81 8.32 0.33 9.23
N GLN A 82 9.19 0.57 8.25
CA GLN A 82 9.44 1.88 7.66
C GLN A 82 8.24 2.34 6.82
N CYS A 83 7.94 3.63 6.83
CA CYS A 83 6.96 4.24 5.95
C CYS A 83 7.70 4.95 4.81
N ILE A 84 7.23 4.74 3.58
CA ILE A 84 7.80 5.33 2.36
C ILE A 84 6.73 6.20 1.71
N SER A 85 7.10 7.43 1.40
CA SER A 85 6.26 8.39 0.69
C SER A 85 6.11 8.03 -0.80
N PRO A 86 5.05 8.50 -1.48
CA PRO A 86 4.89 8.28 -2.92
C PRO A 86 6.09 8.77 -3.75
N GLN A 87 6.74 9.86 -3.33
CA GLN A 87 7.93 10.41 -4.01
C GLN A 87 9.14 9.49 -3.88
N GLU A 88 9.34 8.87 -2.71
CA GLU A 88 10.42 7.91 -2.50
C GLU A 88 10.19 6.61 -3.29
N ILE A 89 8.93 6.17 -3.44
CA ILE A 89 8.58 5.05 -4.33
C ILE A 89 8.94 5.40 -5.78
N LEU A 90 8.57 6.59 -6.24
CA LEU A 90 8.88 7.06 -7.59
C LEU A 90 10.40 7.15 -7.82
N MET A 91 11.13 7.69 -6.85
CA MET A 91 12.58 7.75 -6.89
C MET A 91 13.21 6.35 -6.93
N GLY A 92 12.72 5.42 -6.12
CA GLY A 92 13.16 4.02 -6.14
C GLY A 92 12.94 3.36 -7.49
N ALA A 93 11.77 3.55 -8.09
CA ALA A 93 11.45 3.05 -9.43
C ALA A 93 12.41 3.64 -10.49
N ALA A 94 12.61 4.97 -10.46
CA ALA A 94 13.54 5.64 -11.37
C ALA A 94 14.98 5.14 -11.20
N LEU A 95 15.46 4.93 -9.97
CA LEU A 95 16.81 4.41 -9.72
C LEU A 95 17.00 2.97 -10.22
N VAL A 96 15.98 2.13 -10.11
CA VAL A 96 15.98 0.78 -10.68
C VAL A 96 16.03 0.84 -12.21
N GLU A 97 15.29 1.77 -12.81
CA GLU A 97 15.26 1.99 -14.27
C GLU A 97 16.59 2.55 -14.82
N ILE A 98 17.20 3.50 -14.11
CA ILE A 98 18.53 4.08 -14.43
C ILE A 98 19.61 2.98 -14.47
N ARG A 99 19.52 1.96 -13.61
CA ARG A 99 20.41 0.78 -13.67
C ARG A 99 20.18 -0.12 -14.89
N SER A 100 19.35 0.26 -15.85
CA SER A 100 19.20 -0.49 -17.10
C SER A 100 20.54 -0.59 -17.84
N SER A 101 20.80 -1.78 -18.40
CA SER A 101 22.03 -2.06 -19.15
C SER A 101 22.29 -1.07 -20.30
N LEU A 102 21.26 -0.36 -20.75
CA LEU A 102 21.32 0.65 -21.79
C LEU A 102 22.11 1.88 -21.34
N GLU A 103 21.89 2.37 -20.13
CA GLU A 103 22.64 3.52 -19.60
C GLU A 103 24.11 3.19 -19.38
N VAL A 104 24.41 1.99 -18.86
CA VAL A 104 25.80 1.52 -18.70
C VAL A 104 26.50 1.43 -20.05
N LYS A 105 25.85 0.87 -21.07
CA LYS A 105 26.40 0.78 -22.44
C LYS A 105 26.62 2.16 -23.05
N THR A 106 25.68 3.09 -22.86
CA THR A 106 25.74 4.44 -23.41
C THR A 106 26.84 5.26 -22.73
N SER A 107 26.89 5.25 -21.40
CA SER A 107 27.96 5.88 -20.61
C SER A 107 29.34 5.34 -20.98
N THR A 108 29.47 4.03 -21.17
CA THR A 108 30.73 3.41 -21.59
C THR A 108 31.17 3.89 -22.98
N LYS A 109 30.23 4.00 -23.94
CA LYS A 109 30.52 4.53 -25.28
C LYS A 109 30.91 6.01 -25.23
N LEU A 110 30.18 6.83 -24.47
CA LEU A 110 30.48 8.25 -24.30
C LEU A 110 31.88 8.46 -23.70
N LEU A 111 32.24 7.70 -22.67
CA LEU A 111 33.57 7.76 -22.07
C LEU A 111 34.68 7.33 -23.06
N LYS A 112 34.44 6.31 -23.90
CA LYS A 112 35.39 5.91 -24.95
C LYS A 112 35.60 7.03 -25.97
N LEU A 113 34.52 7.64 -26.45
CA LEU A 113 34.57 8.75 -27.40
C LEU A 113 35.27 9.97 -26.80
N ALA A 114 34.92 10.36 -25.57
CA ALA A 114 35.55 11.47 -24.87
C ALA A 114 37.07 11.28 -24.73
N ARG A 115 37.53 10.07 -24.36
CA ARG A 115 38.95 9.73 -24.28
C ARG A 115 39.66 9.80 -25.64
N ALA A 116 38.99 9.35 -26.71
CA ALA A 116 39.54 9.44 -28.06
C ALA A 116 39.71 10.90 -28.51
N ILE A 117 38.69 11.73 -28.29
CA ILE A 117 38.73 13.17 -28.58
C ILE A 117 39.83 13.86 -27.78
N ALA A 118 39.96 13.56 -26.48
CA ALA A 118 41.02 14.12 -25.65
C ALA A 118 42.43 13.76 -26.16
N LYS A 119 42.63 12.52 -26.63
CA LYS A 119 43.89 12.10 -27.27
C LYS A 119 44.18 12.82 -28.58
N LEU A 120 43.15 13.11 -29.37
CA LEU A 120 43.31 13.88 -30.61
C LEU A 120 43.62 15.36 -30.34
N LYS A 121 43.05 15.93 -29.27
CA LYS A 121 43.26 17.34 -28.89
C LYS A 121 44.61 17.58 -28.18
N ASN A 122 45.18 16.55 -27.55
CA ASN A 122 46.50 16.59 -26.91
C ASN A 122 47.65 16.19 -27.86
N ARG A 123 47.39 16.08 -29.17
CA ARG A 123 48.39 16.02 -30.24
C ARG A 123 48.51 17.38 -30.90
#